data_AF-A0A931EGB2-F1
#
_entry.id   AF-A0A931EGB2-F1
#
_cell.length_a   1.000
_cell.length_b   1.000
_cell.length_c   1.000
_cell.angle_alpha   90.00
_cell.angle_beta   90.00
_cell.angle_gamma   90.00
#
_symmetry.space_group_name_H-M   'P 1'
#
loop_
_entity.id
_entity.type
_entity.pdbx_description
1 polymer ?
#
loop_
_entity_poly.entity_id
_entity_poly.type
_entity_poly.pdbx_seq_one_letter_code
_entity_poly.pdbx_strand_id
1 'polypeptide(L)'
;MKRALFISWTLVLVYACAGCSTRKIPTGQDYYSQAQAYYSMGEYRGAIDNYQHLIDQYPFSPYAEDAELRIGLAYYKMGEYAQAVQSLNDFQRMHPTSKNLALATYYLGMTYYNRTGEPDRDQSNTTLALRQFDLIEQRFPESEFGELARQRIVICRELLARNELYIGDYYSSIANYRASESRMAELMEKYPDSPVAPEALYKLGVALSKEGKKYSAAQAFTALTMHYPKSKYAAPAKQALAKLNQPVDTEDDPLRMVLAESGFNPDQSSAFDRQVVKARMASAANMAEGAAYGSDGLPNLNRAASATHVQIASAGYGKTPVTLRTIRLSSADPPLSVIFDLSGPVMYSKEFQASSNSDTLTIMLKNTSPGTHLDQHLVFDKSIFRDVQVSPQGNDTEVTVNTTAISRFAIVPLEEPARLLVTFTPPDNDSSTTTSDMETPPPQMPEAPPDAGVTNSPDTGDDSAPPAAAAGADEGAPQLPPGSPPPVL
;
A
#
# COMPACT_ATOMS: atom_id res chain seq x y z
N MET A 1 50.92 -65.00 20.82
CA MET A 1 49.48 -64.65 20.69
C MET A 1 49.07 -63.49 21.60
N LYS A 2 49.37 -63.49 22.91
CA LYS A 2 48.95 -62.41 23.85
C LYS A 2 49.47 -60.99 23.51
N ARG A 3 50.67 -60.86 22.92
CA ARG A 3 51.24 -59.56 22.49
C ARG A 3 50.57 -58.98 21.23
N ALA A 4 50.16 -59.85 20.29
CA ALA A 4 49.44 -59.43 19.08
C ALA A 4 48.01 -58.98 19.39
N LEU A 5 47.38 -59.62 20.39
CA LEU A 5 46.07 -59.21 20.91
C LEU A 5 46.12 -57.84 21.60
N PHE A 6 47.18 -57.55 22.35
CA PHE A 6 47.38 -56.23 22.97
C PHE A 6 47.60 -55.11 21.94
N ILE A 7 48.42 -55.37 20.91
CA ILE A 7 48.69 -54.40 19.83
C ILE A 7 47.41 -54.12 19.02
N SER A 8 46.61 -55.15 18.74
CA SER A 8 45.31 -55.01 18.07
C SER A 8 44.33 -54.17 18.89
N TRP A 9 44.23 -54.40 20.20
CA TRP A 9 43.38 -53.61 21.10
C TRP A 9 43.82 -52.14 21.20
N THR A 10 45.13 -51.87 21.25
CA THR A 10 45.63 -50.49 21.26
C THR A 10 45.37 -49.77 19.93
N LEU A 11 45.41 -50.48 18.80
CA LEU A 11 45.19 -49.89 17.48
C LEU A 11 43.70 -49.57 17.24
N VAL A 12 42.79 -50.38 17.80
CA VAL A 12 41.35 -50.10 17.82
C VAL A 12 41.02 -48.91 18.74
N LEU A 13 41.69 -48.78 19.89
CA LEU A 13 41.48 -47.66 20.81
C LEU A 13 41.95 -46.31 20.23
N VAL A 14 43.06 -46.32 19.48
CA VAL A 14 43.58 -45.14 18.76
C VAL A 14 42.66 -44.73 17.61
N TYR A 15 42.09 -45.70 16.88
CA TYR A 15 41.09 -45.40 15.83
C TYR A 15 39.77 -44.88 16.41
N ALA A 16 39.35 -45.35 17.58
CA ALA A 16 38.16 -44.85 18.27
C ALA A 16 38.32 -43.39 18.77
N CYS A 17 39.55 -42.96 19.11
CA CYS A 17 39.82 -41.57 19.50
C CYS A 17 39.97 -40.61 18.31
N ALA A 18 40.29 -41.11 17.10
CA ALA A 18 40.40 -40.29 15.89
C ALA A 18 39.03 -39.91 15.28
N GLY A 19 37.93 -40.49 15.77
CA GLY A 19 36.57 -40.27 15.28
C GLY A 19 35.81 -39.09 15.92
N CYS A 20 36.39 -38.36 16.87
CA CYS A 20 35.81 -37.11 17.34
C CYS A 20 36.07 -36.01 16.31
N SER A 21 35.28 -35.97 15.22
CA SER A 21 35.22 -34.78 14.38
C SER A 21 34.68 -33.64 15.25
N THR A 22 35.51 -32.63 15.50
CA THR A 22 35.08 -31.43 16.22
C THR A 22 34.05 -30.72 15.36
N ARG A 23 32.75 -30.95 15.64
CA ARG A 23 31.66 -30.25 14.99
C ARG A 23 31.88 -28.75 15.23
N LYS A 24 32.21 -27.98 14.18
CA LYS A 24 32.37 -26.52 14.29
C LYS A 24 31.06 -25.96 14.84
N ILE A 25 31.10 -25.37 16.02
CA ILE A 25 29.93 -24.71 16.62
C ILE A 25 29.64 -23.49 15.73
N PRO A 26 28.44 -23.39 15.13
CA PRO A 26 28.11 -22.27 14.27
C PRO A 26 28.17 -20.96 15.07
N THR A 27 28.89 -19.98 14.54
CA THR A 27 28.96 -18.64 15.12
C THR A 27 27.74 -17.81 14.70
N GLY A 28 27.49 -16.66 15.36
CA GLY A 28 26.44 -15.74 14.93
C GLY A 28 26.58 -15.27 13.48
N GLN A 29 27.82 -15.11 12.99
CA GLN A 29 28.07 -14.80 11.57
C GLN A 29 27.74 -15.99 10.66
N ASP A 30 28.04 -17.23 11.07
CA ASP A 30 27.70 -18.42 10.29
C ASP A 30 26.17 -18.50 10.13
N TYR A 31 25.41 -18.38 11.22
CA TYR A 31 23.92 -18.34 11.17
C TYR A 31 23.39 -17.22 10.30
N TYR A 32 23.94 -16.00 10.42
CA TYR A 32 23.52 -14.87 9.60
C TYR A 32 23.77 -15.14 8.11
N SER A 33 24.97 -15.58 7.74
CA SER A 33 25.33 -15.84 6.36
C SER A 33 24.46 -16.94 5.72
N GLN A 34 24.14 -17.97 6.50
CA GLN A 34 23.24 -19.03 6.06
C GLN A 34 21.80 -18.53 5.91
N ALA A 35 21.31 -17.72 6.85
CA ALA A 35 20.01 -17.09 6.76
C ALA A 35 19.89 -16.17 5.52
N GLN A 36 20.93 -15.38 5.21
CA GLN A 36 20.97 -14.57 3.99
C GLN A 36 20.91 -15.41 2.73
N ALA A 37 21.66 -16.52 2.69
CA ALA A 37 21.63 -17.43 1.56
C ALA A 37 20.21 -17.97 1.34
N TYR A 38 19.54 -18.47 2.39
CA TYR A 38 18.15 -18.91 2.30
C TYR A 38 17.20 -17.79 1.87
N TYR A 39 17.35 -16.59 2.43
CA TYR A 39 16.53 -15.43 2.09
C TYR A 39 16.66 -15.06 0.60
N SER A 40 17.89 -15.07 0.07
CA SER A 40 18.16 -14.79 -1.35
C SER A 40 17.61 -15.85 -2.31
N MET A 41 17.48 -17.10 -1.85
CA MET A 41 16.87 -18.21 -2.61
C MET A 41 15.32 -18.19 -2.53
N GLY A 42 14.72 -17.29 -1.74
CA GLY A 42 13.29 -17.27 -1.48
C GLY A 42 12.83 -18.32 -0.46
N GLU A 43 13.75 -19.05 0.16
CA GLU A 43 13.47 -20.02 1.22
C GLU A 43 13.29 -19.32 2.58
N TYR A 44 12.26 -18.48 2.67
CA TYR A 44 12.05 -17.57 3.80
C TYR A 44 11.89 -18.27 5.16
N ARG A 45 11.30 -19.47 5.21
CA ARG A 45 11.20 -20.25 6.47
C ARG A 45 12.58 -20.65 6.99
N GLY A 46 13.43 -21.19 6.11
CA GLY A 46 14.81 -21.54 6.47
C GLY A 46 15.63 -20.31 6.88
N ALA A 47 15.37 -19.16 6.25
CA ALA A 47 15.97 -17.90 6.65
C ALA A 47 15.55 -17.49 8.07
N ILE A 48 14.24 -17.50 8.36
CA ILE A 48 13.68 -17.18 9.67
C ILE A 48 14.28 -18.07 10.76
N ASP A 49 14.34 -19.39 10.54
CA ASP A 49 14.89 -20.34 11.52
C ASP A 49 16.35 -20.02 11.86
N ASN A 50 17.17 -19.69 10.86
CA ASN A 50 18.57 -19.33 11.08
C ASN A 50 18.74 -17.94 11.73
N TYR A 51 17.91 -16.95 11.37
CA TYR A 51 17.89 -15.67 12.07
C TYR A 51 17.46 -15.82 13.53
N GLN A 52 16.46 -16.64 13.82
CA GLN A 52 16.01 -16.89 15.18
C GLN A 52 17.09 -17.60 16.00
N HIS A 53 17.76 -18.60 15.44
CA HIS A 53 18.90 -19.25 16.11
C HIS A 53 20.04 -18.26 16.41
N LEU A 54 20.29 -17.30 15.52
CA LEU A 54 21.26 -16.23 15.77
C LEU A 54 20.85 -15.40 16.99
N ILE A 55 19.60 -14.95 17.05
CA ILE A 55 19.09 -14.10 18.13
C ILE A 55 19.09 -14.87 19.46
N ASP A 56 18.65 -16.12 19.46
CA ASP A 56 18.55 -16.95 20.66
C ASP A 56 19.91 -17.30 21.25
N GLN A 57 20.89 -17.65 20.40
CA GLN A 57 22.22 -18.09 20.84
C GLN A 57 23.23 -16.94 21.00
N TYR A 58 23.07 -15.87 20.22
CA TYR A 58 24.00 -14.75 20.15
C TYR A 58 23.27 -13.39 20.16
N PRO A 59 22.51 -13.06 21.22
CA PRO A 59 21.68 -11.83 21.28
C PRO A 59 22.47 -10.53 21.21
N PHE A 60 23.75 -10.54 21.58
CA PHE A 60 24.66 -9.38 21.49
C PHE A 60 25.49 -9.35 20.20
N SER A 61 25.17 -10.23 19.24
CA SER A 61 25.82 -10.26 17.93
C SER A 61 25.58 -8.92 17.21
N PRO A 62 26.57 -8.39 16.46
CA PRO A 62 26.35 -7.21 15.62
C PRO A 62 25.32 -7.43 14.51
N TYR A 63 24.94 -8.70 14.26
CA TYR A 63 23.95 -9.09 13.27
C TYR A 63 22.53 -9.29 13.87
N ALA A 64 22.37 -9.22 15.19
CA ALA A 64 21.10 -9.55 15.84
C ALA A 64 19.97 -8.58 15.46
N GLU A 65 20.25 -7.27 15.49
CA GLU A 65 19.28 -6.24 15.07
C GLU A 65 18.82 -6.45 13.61
N ASP A 66 19.75 -6.69 12.69
CA ASP A 66 19.40 -6.92 11.29
C ASP A 66 18.64 -8.25 11.08
N ALA A 67 19.00 -9.30 11.83
CA ALA A 67 18.28 -10.57 11.83
C ALA A 67 16.81 -10.40 12.26
N GLU A 68 16.54 -9.65 13.34
CA GLU A 68 15.18 -9.36 13.82
C GLU A 68 14.34 -8.65 12.75
N LEU A 69 14.93 -7.65 12.07
CA LEU A 69 14.27 -6.97 10.96
C LEU A 69 13.96 -7.94 9.82
N ARG A 70 14.93 -8.77 9.42
CA ARG A 70 14.78 -9.69 8.30
C ARG A 70 13.78 -10.80 8.55
N ILE A 71 13.55 -11.20 9.80
CA ILE A 71 12.43 -12.09 10.16
C ILE A 71 11.10 -11.45 9.77
N GLY A 72 10.88 -10.18 10.14
CA GLY A 72 9.66 -9.45 9.76
C GLY A 72 9.48 -9.30 8.25
N LEU A 73 10.57 -9.01 7.53
CA LEU A 73 10.55 -8.92 6.07
C LEU A 73 10.30 -10.27 5.40
N ALA A 74 10.86 -11.36 5.94
CA ALA A 74 10.64 -12.71 5.44
C ALA A 74 9.17 -13.10 5.58
N TYR A 75 8.54 -12.84 6.73
CA TYR A 75 7.10 -13.06 6.91
C TYR A 75 6.26 -12.23 5.93
N TYR A 76 6.62 -10.97 5.70
CA TYR A 76 5.95 -10.14 4.69
C TYR A 76 6.06 -10.74 3.28
N LYS A 77 7.26 -11.21 2.90
CA LYS A 77 7.51 -11.83 1.58
C LYS A 77 6.76 -13.15 1.39
N MET A 78 6.48 -13.87 2.48
CA MET A 78 5.65 -15.08 2.48
C MET A 78 4.14 -14.80 2.44
N GLY A 79 3.72 -13.53 2.57
CA GLY A 79 2.30 -13.18 2.76
C GLY A 79 1.76 -13.52 4.15
N GLU A 80 2.63 -13.94 5.09
CA GLU A 80 2.29 -14.23 6.49
C GLU A 80 2.18 -12.92 7.28
N TYR A 81 1.20 -12.09 6.90
CA TYR A 81 1.13 -10.71 7.34
C TYR A 81 0.88 -10.53 8.85
N ALA A 82 0.22 -11.47 9.52
CA ALA A 82 0.02 -11.38 10.97
C ALA A 82 1.35 -11.47 11.73
N GLN A 83 2.20 -12.43 11.34
CA GLN A 83 3.55 -12.62 11.88
C GLN A 83 4.46 -11.45 11.51
N ALA A 84 4.32 -10.92 10.29
CA ALA A 84 5.07 -9.73 9.86
C ALA A 84 4.72 -8.50 10.70
N VAL A 85 3.44 -8.25 10.98
CA VAL A 85 2.99 -7.15 11.85
C VAL A 85 3.62 -7.28 13.24
N GLN A 86 3.58 -8.48 13.83
CA GLN A 86 4.14 -8.71 15.15
C GLN A 86 5.65 -8.42 15.16
N SER A 87 6.39 -9.06 14.25
CA SER A 87 7.85 -8.96 14.18
C SER A 87 8.33 -7.53 13.91
N LEU A 88 7.67 -6.81 12.99
CA LEU A 88 8.05 -5.43 12.64
C LEU A 88 7.70 -4.43 13.74
N ASN A 89 6.57 -4.61 14.45
CA ASN A 89 6.25 -3.79 15.62
C ASN A 89 7.26 -4.02 16.76
N ASP A 90 7.63 -5.29 16.99
CA ASP A 90 8.64 -5.64 17.99
C ASP A 90 9.99 -5.00 17.65
N PHE A 91 10.41 -5.04 16.37
CA PHE A 91 11.60 -4.33 15.91
C PHE A 91 11.54 -2.81 16.17
N GLN A 92 10.43 -2.15 15.81
CA GLN A 92 10.26 -0.71 16.05
C GLN A 92 10.34 -0.34 17.55
N ARG A 93 9.80 -1.21 18.41
CA ARG A 93 9.77 -1.03 19.87
C ARG A 93 11.15 -1.26 20.49
N MET A 94 11.88 -2.27 20.03
CA MET A 94 13.20 -2.62 20.57
C MET A 94 14.30 -1.70 20.03
N HIS A 95 14.18 -1.22 18.79
CA HIS A 95 15.23 -0.44 18.11
C HIS A 95 14.74 0.92 17.57
N PRO A 96 14.23 1.83 18.44
CA PRO A 96 13.62 3.10 18.02
C PRO A 96 14.61 4.12 17.42
N THR A 97 15.91 3.86 17.51
CA THR A 97 17.00 4.68 16.92
C THR A 97 17.74 3.97 15.81
N SER A 98 17.25 2.81 15.34
CA SER A 98 17.87 2.06 14.24
C SER A 98 17.92 2.89 12.96
N LYS A 99 19.01 2.73 12.20
CA LYS A 99 19.11 3.25 10.83
C LYS A 99 18.06 2.62 9.90
N ASN A 100 17.58 1.42 10.23
CA ASN A 100 16.60 0.66 9.44
C ASN A 100 15.15 0.93 9.87
N LEU A 101 14.91 1.87 10.80
CA LEU A 101 13.57 2.15 11.31
C LEU A 101 12.61 2.62 10.21
N ALA A 102 13.08 3.41 9.25
CA ALA A 102 12.27 3.84 8.11
C ALA A 102 11.81 2.65 7.25
N LEU A 103 12.72 1.68 7.01
CA LEU A 103 12.43 0.45 6.28
C LEU A 103 11.39 -0.40 7.04
N ALA A 104 11.60 -0.65 8.33
CA ALA A 104 10.68 -1.42 9.15
C ALA A 104 9.28 -0.81 9.17
N THR A 105 9.20 0.52 9.31
CA THR A 105 7.95 1.28 9.30
C THR A 105 7.24 1.19 7.95
N TYR A 106 8.00 1.29 6.86
CA TYR A 106 7.45 1.17 5.52
C TYR A 106 6.86 -0.22 5.27
N TYR A 107 7.59 -1.28 5.61
CA TYR A 107 7.09 -2.64 5.43
C TYR A 107 5.95 -3.00 6.39
N LEU A 108 5.88 -2.40 7.58
CA LEU A 108 4.71 -2.51 8.44
C LEU A 108 3.48 -1.86 7.80
N GLY A 109 3.64 -0.66 7.24
CA GLY A 109 2.60 0.00 6.44
C GLY A 109 2.17 -0.85 5.24
N MET A 110 3.12 -1.40 4.48
CA MET A 110 2.85 -2.31 3.36
C MET A 110 2.14 -3.60 3.80
N THR A 111 2.45 -4.12 4.98
CA THR A 111 1.79 -5.31 5.53
C THR A 111 0.31 -5.05 5.79
N TYR A 112 -0.05 -3.88 6.31
CA TYR A 112 -1.45 -3.47 6.42
C TYR A 112 -2.07 -3.16 5.06
N TYR A 113 -1.35 -2.48 4.18
CA TYR A 113 -1.78 -2.13 2.82
C TYR A 113 -2.15 -3.38 2.01
N ASN A 114 -1.36 -4.44 2.06
CA ASN A 114 -1.65 -5.68 1.32
C ASN A 114 -2.87 -6.45 1.86
N ARG A 115 -3.45 -6.00 2.97
CA ARG A 115 -4.68 -6.55 3.57
C ARG A 115 -5.88 -5.60 3.43
N THR A 116 -5.76 -4.54 2.64
CA THR A 116 -6.88 -3.63 2.35
C THR A 116 -7.86 -4.29 1.38
N GLY A 117 -9.15 -4.05 1.57
CA GLY A 117 -10.20 -4.50 0.67
C GLY A 117 -10.69 -3.40 -0.28
N GLU A 118 -11.72 -3.73 -1.05
CA GLU A 118 -12.48 -2.78 -1.85
C GLU A 118 -13.13 -1.67 -0.97
N PRO A 119 -13.49 -0.51 -1.55
CA PRO A 119 -14.02 0.62 -0.79
C PRO A 119 -15.28 0.33 0.03
N ASP A 120 -16.07 -0.69 -0.32
CA ASP A 120 -17.30 -1.09 0.38
C ASP A 120 -17.04 -2.01 1.59
N ARG A 121 -15.80 -2.47 1.80
CA ARG A 121 -15.39 -3.36 2.88
C ARG A 121 -14.80 -2.61 4.06
N ASP A 122 -14.50 -3.33 5.15
CA ASP A 122 -13.81 -2.78 6.32
C ASP A 122 -12.47 -2.12 5.96
N GLN A 123 -12.30 -0.87 6.40
CA GLN A 123 -11.14 -0.02 6.10
C GLN A 123 -10.16 0.10 7.28
N SER A 124 -10.27 -0.78 8.27
CA SER A 124 -9.37 -0.78 9.45
C SER A 124 -7.90 -0.94 9.03
N ASN A 125 -7.61 -1.88 8.12
CA ASN A 125 -6.24 -2.06 7.59
C ASN A 125 -5.77 -0.84 6.78
N THR A 126 -6.65 -0.18 6.02
CA THR A 126 -6.32 1.03 5.25
C THR A 126 -5.91 2.17 6.17
N THR A 127 -6.63 2.34 7.28
CA THR A 127 -6.34 3.34 8.31
C THR A 127 -5.01 3.05 9.01
N LEU A 128 -4.74 1.78 9.34
CA LEU A 128 -3.46 1.37 9.94
C LEU A 128 -2.29 1.57 8.97
N ALA A 129 -2.47 1.25 7.69
CA ALA A 129 -1.47 1.48 6.65
C ALA A 129 -1.16 2.98 6.50
N LEU A 130 -2.20 3.82 6.37
CA LEU A 130 -2.08 5.27 6.28
C LEU A 130 -1.28 5.84 7.46
N ARG A 131 -1.60 5.41 8.69
CA ARG A 131 -0.88 5.85 9.89
C ARG A 131 0.63 5.54 9.82
N GLN A 132 1.01 4.36 9.32
CA GLN A 132 2.43 4.00 9.21
C GLN A 132 3.13 4.83 8.13
N PHE A 133 2.47 5.07 6.99
CA PHE A 133 3.04 5.90 5.94
C PHE A 133 3.16 7.37 6.37
N ASP A 134 2.16 7.91 7.06
CA ASP A 134 2.24 9.27 7.64
C ASP A 134 3.39 9.40 8.65
N LEU A 135 3.65 8.35 9.44
CA LEU A 135 4.79 8.34 10.37
C LEU A 135 6.13 8.48 9.64
N ILE A 136 6.26 7.88 8.45
CA ILE A 136 7.47 7.99 7.63
C ILE A 136 7.59 9.40 7.07
N GLU A 137 6.49 9.99 6.58
CA GLU A 137 6.53 11.36 6.09
C GLU A 137 6.90 12.36 7.20
N GLN A 138 6.44 12.12 8.42
CA GLN A 138 6.75 12.98 9.57
C GLN A 138 8.19 12.82 10.07
N ARG A 139 8.72 11.59 10.08
CA ARG A 139 10.02 11.29 10.72
C ARG A 139 11.18 11.13 9.73
N PHE A 140 10.89 10.71 8.51
CA PHE A 140 11.87 10.34 7.48
C PHE A 140 11.51 10.90 6.08
N PRO A 141 11.10 12.18 5.94
CA PRO A 141 10.59 12.74 4.68
C PRO A 141 11.59 12.67 3.51
N GLU A 142 12.88 12.80 3.82
CA GLU A 142 13.99 12.80 2.85
C GLU A 142 14.52 11.41 2.50
N SER A 143 14.05 10.37 3.21
CA SER A 143 14.45 8.98 2.97
C SER A 143 13.81 8.44 1.69
N GLU A 144 14.38 7.35 1.14
CA GLU A 144 13.77 6.64 0.02
C GLU A 144 12.33 6.18 0.31
N PHE A 145 12.04 5.90 1.59
CA PHE A 145 10.71 5.50 2.04
C PHE A 145 9.73 6.67 2.17
N GLY A 146 10.21 7.91 2.30
CA GLY A 146 9.35 9.11 2.36
C GLY A 146 8.53 9.25 1.07
N GLU A 147 9.19 9.13 -0.08
CA GLU A 147 8.51 9.21 -1.38
C GLU A 147 7.54 8.04 -1.61
N LEU A 148 7.99 6.81 -1.31
CA LEU A 148 7.12 5.64 -1.42
C LEU A 148 5.91 5.75 -0.48
N ALA A 149 6.11 6.29 0.73
CA ALA A 149 5.04 6.54 1.69
C ALA A 149 4.05 7.59 1.17
N ARG A 150 4.50 8.71 0.59
CA ARG A 150 3.62 9.72 -0.03
C ARG A 150 2.70 9.12 -1.08
N GLN A 151 3.22 8.26 -1.95
CA GLN A 151 2.41 7.59 -2.97
C GLN A 151 1.36 6.68 -2.33
N ARG A 152 1.72 5.94 -1.29
CA ARG A 152 0.79 5.08 -0.55
C ARG A 152 -0.25 5.86 0.24
N ILE A 153 0.13 7.00 0.84
CA ILE A 153 -0.78 7.92 1.53
C ILE A 153 -1.90 8.35 0.59
N VAL A 154 -1.58 8.74 -0.65
CA VAL A 154 -2.60 9.14 -1.64
C VAL A 154 -3.59 8.00 -1.92
N ILE A 155 -3.08 6.78 -2.16
CA ILE A 155 -3.94 5.61 -2.43
C ILE A 155 -4.83 5.29 -1.23
N CYS A 156 -4.27 5.26 -0.01
CA CYS A 156 -5.04 4.97 1.20
C CYS A 156 -6.12 6.03 1.47
N ARG A 157 -5.77 7.31 1.33
CA ARG A 157 -6.73 8.42 1.52
C ARG A 157 -7.87 8.37 0.50
N GLU A 158 -7.56 8.03 -0.74
CA GLU A 158 -8.59 7.86 -1.76
C GLU A 158 -9.49 6.66 -1.47
N LEU A 159 -8.93 5.53 -1.06
CA LEU A 159 -9.73 4.36 -0.70
C LEU A 159 -10.71 4.68 0.44
N LEU A 160 -10.24 5.45 1.45
CA LEU A 160 -11.08 5.96 2.53
C LEU A 160 -12.13 6.96 2.03
N ALA A 161 -11.77 7.88 1.12
CA ALA A 161 -12.73 8.80 0.50
C ALA A 161 -13.81 8.05 -0.30
N ARG A 162 -13.43 7.03 -1.06
CA ARG A 162 -14.37 6.19 -1.82
C ARG A 162 -15.29 5.39 -0.89
N ASN A 163 -14.80 4.95 0.28
CA ASN A 163 -15.62 4.30 1.30
C ASN A 163 -16.70 5.26 1.83
N GLU A 164 -16.34 6.49 2.19
CA GLU A 164 -17.32 7.49 2.63
C GLU A 164 -18.35 7.81 1.55
N LEU A 165 -17.90 7.96 0.29
CA LEU A 165 -18.79 8.16 -0.85
C LEU A 165 -19.78 7.00 -1.02
N TYR A 166 -19.28 5.75 -0.96
CA TYR A 166 -20.09 4.55 -1.09
C TYR A 166 -21.18 4.48 0.00
N ILE A 167 -20.82 4.75 1.26
CA ILE A 167 -21.77 4.75 2.37
C ILE A 167 -22.79 5.89 2.21
N GLY A 168 -22.34 7.08 1.79
CA GLY A 168 -23.22 8.22 1.52
C GLY A 168 -24.20 7.96 0.37
N ASP A 169 -23.76 7.25 -0.68
CA ASP A 169 -24.61 6.81 -1.79
C ASP A 169 -25.68 5.82 -1.35
N TYR A 170 -25.29 4.85 -0.52
CA TYR A 170 -26.23 3.92 0.09
C TYR A 170 -27.32 4.66 0.86
N TYR A 171 -26.95 5.60 1.75
CA TYR A 171 -27.92 6.39 2.51
C TYR A 171 -28.81 7.27 1.62
N SER A 172 -28.25 7.85 0.55
CA SER A 172 -29.02 8.61 -0.44
C SER A 172 -30.06 7.74 -1.14
N SER A 173 -29.71 6.50 -1.47
CA SER A 173 -30.60 5.57 -2.19
C SER A 173 -31.85 5.20 -1.40
N ILE A 174 -31.75 5.14 -0.06
CA ILE A 174 -32.87 4.90 0.85
C ILE A 174 -33.53 6.20 1.35
N ALA A 175 -33.25 7.33 0.70
CA ALA A 175 -33.73 8.67 1.04
C ALA A 175 -33.38 9.15 2.46
N ASN A 176 -32.37 8.55 3.10
CA ASN A 176 -31.80 9.05 4.35
C ASN A 176 -30.77 10.14 4.06
N TYR A 177 -31.27 11.30 3.65
CA TYR A 177 -30.41 12.41 3.22
C TYR A 177 -29.53 12.96 4.34
N ARG A 178 -30.00 12.94 5.59
CA ARG A 178 -29.21 13.41 6.74
C ARG A 178 -27.96 12.55 6.99
N ALA A 179 -28.09 11.23 6.86
CA ALA A 179 -26.94 10.34 6.96
C ALA A 179 -26.00 10.50 5.75
N SER A 180 -26.55 10.73 4.55
CA SER A 180 -25.76 11.06 3.36
C SER A 180 -24.99 12.37 3.53
N GLU A 181 -25.63 13.44 4.01
CA GLU A 181 -25.02 14.72 4.32
C GLU A 181 -23.82 14.53 5.23
N SER A 182 -23.99 13.81 6.35
CA SER A 182 -22.92 13.54 7.30
C SER A 182 -21.71 12.85 6.63
N ARG A 183 -21.95 11.87 5.76
CA ARG A 183 -20.88 11.12 5.07
C ARG A 183 -20.16 11.96 4.02
N MET A 184 -20.90 12.73 3.23
CA MET A 184 -20.30 13.61 2.23
C MET A 184 -19.53 14.76 2.90
N ALA A 185 -20.04 15.29 4.02
CA ALA A 185 -19.34 16.31 4.81
C ALA A 185 -18.03 15.76 5.41
N GLU A 186 -18.04 14.54 5.96
CA GLU A 186 -16.83 13.89 6.49
C GLU A 186 -15.77 13.66 5.38
N LEU A 187 -16.21 13.24 4.19
CA LEU A 187 -15.33 13.13 3.02
C LEU A 187 -14.70 14.48 2.66
N MET A 188 -15.50 15.54 2.62
CA MET A 188 -15.03 16.88 2.27
C MET A 188 -14.14 17.51 3.34
N GLU A 189 -14.34 17.17 4.61
CA GLU A 189 -13.48 17.59 5.69
C GLU A 189 -12.12 16.87 5.64
N LYS A 190 -12.14 15.54 5.53
CA LYS A 190 -10.93 14.71 5.64
C LYS A 190 -10.16 14.58 4.33
N TYR A 191 -10.85 14.55 3.19
CA TYR A 191 -10.30 14.23 1.87
C TYR A 191 -10.75 15.21 0.75
N PRO A 192 -10.69 16.54 0.94
CA PRO A 192 -11.09 17.52 -0.07
C PRO A 192 -10.22 17.46 -1.34
N ASP A 193 -9.03 16.87 -1.24
CA ASP A 193 -8.06 16.67 -2.30
C ASP A 193 -8.33 15.41 -3.14
N SER A 194 -9.27 14.56 -2.71
CA SER A 194 -9.54 13.30 -3.41
C SER A 194 -10.21 13.50 -4.77
N PRO A 195 -10.03 12.57 -5.73
CA PRO A 195 -10.69 12.63 -7.04
C PRO A 195 -12.22 12.59 -6.96
N VAL A 196 -12.74 12.02 -5.88
CA VAL A 196 -14.17 11.90 -5.60
C VAL A 196 -14.75 13.11 -4.87
N ALA A 197 -13.92 14.04 -4.38
CA ALA A 197 -14.38 15.24 -3.67
C ALA A 197 -15.40 16.08 -4.47
N PRO A 198 -15.24 16.34 -5.80
CA PRO A 198 -16.25 17.08 -6.56
C PRO A 198 -17.60 16.36 -6.62
N GLU A 199 -17.60 15.02 -6.70
CA GLU A 199 -18.81 14.21 -6.69
C GLU A 199 -19.49 14.28 -5.31
N ALA A 200 -18.70 14.11 -4.24
CA ALA A 200 -19.18 14.16 -2.88
C ALA A 200 -19.80 15.52 -2.56
N LEU A 201 -19.14 16.62 -2.95
CA LEU A 201 -19.64 17.98 -2.72
C LEU A 201 -20.92 18.27 -3.53
N TYR A 202 -21.05 17.72 -4.74
CA TYR A 202 -22.29 17.80 -5.50
C TYR A 202 -23.42 17.05 -4.79
N LYS A 203 -23.15 15.82 -4.33
CA LYS A 203 -24.12 14.99 -3.61
C LYS A 203 -24.50 15.59 -2.25
N LEU A 204 -23.57 16.24 -1.56
CA LEU A 204 -23.83 17.03 -0.36
C LEU A 204 -24.86 18.12 -0.65
N GLY A 205 -24.67 18.93 -1.70
CA GLY A 205 -25.64 19.94 -2.11
C GLY A 205 -27.01 19.34 -2.47
N VAL A 206 -27.04 18.17 -3.11
CA VAL A 206 -28.29 17.46 -3.42
C VAL A 206 -28.99 16.97 -2.14
N ALA A 207 -28.26 16.36 -1.21
CA ALA A 207 -28.79 15.89 0.06
C ALA A 207 -29.39 17.04 0.89
N LEU A 208 -28.63 18.13 1.05
CA LEU A 208 -29.08 19.36 1.71
C LEU A 208 -30.35 19.94 1.06
N SER A 209 -30.40 19.96 -0.27
CA SER A 209 -31.59 20.41 -0.99
C SER A 209 -32.80 19.51 -0.76
N LYS A 210 -32.60 18.20 -0.62
CA LYS A 210 -33.68 17.22 -0.36
C LYS A 210 -34.19 17.30 1.09
N GLU A 211 -33.35 17.71 2.02
CA GLU A 211 -33.73 18.03 3.41
C GLU A 211 -34.43 19.38 3.54
N GLY A 212 -34.41 20.22 2.51
CA GLY A 212 -35.00 21.56 2.53
C GLY A 212 -34.05 22.66 3.01
N LYS A 213 -32.77 22.33 3.28
CA LYS A 213 -31.69 23.27 3.64
C LYS A 213 -31.18 24.01 2.39
N LYS A 214 -32.04 24.83 1.78
CA LYS A 214 -31.78 25.44 0.47
C LYS A 214 -30.56 26.36 0.46
N TYR A 215 -30.36 27.13 1.53
CA TYR A 215 -29.20 28.03 1.64
C TYR A 215 -27.89 27.24 1.70
N SER A 216 -27.80 26.24 2.57
CA SER A 216 -26.63 25.36 2.69
C SER A 216 -26.36 24.58 1.40
N ALA A 217 -27.41 24.12 0.72
CA ALA A 217 -27.28 23.50 -0.60
C ALA A 217 -26.67 24.46 -1.63
N ALA A 218 -27.09 25.74 -1.62
CA ALA A 218 -26.53 26.76 -2.50
C ALA A 218 -25.05 27.04 -2.19
N GLN A 219 -24.65 27.04 -0.91
CA GLN A 219 -23.25 27.16 -0.51
C GLN A 219 -22.42 25.96 -0.97
N ALA A 220 -22.95 24.73 -0.85
CA ALA A 220 -22.25 23.52 -1.32
C ALA A 220 -22.03 23.54 -2.85
N PHE A 221 -23.04 23.93 -3.63
CA PHE A 221 -22.87 24.08 -5.08
C PHE A 221 -21.92 25.23 -5.45
N THR A 222 -21.94 26.33 -4.69
CA THR A 222 -21.00 27.44 -4.87
C THR A 222 -19.58 26.99 -4.61
N ALA A 223 -19.33 26.33 -3.47
CA ALA A 223 -18.05 25.73 -3.12
C ALA A 223 -17.53 24.83 -4.24
N LEU A 224 -18.39 24.00 -4.82
CA LEU A 224 -18.02 23.14 -5.94
C LEU A 224 -17.53 23.95 -7.14
N THR A 225 -18.27 24.99 -7.53
CA THR A 225 -17.90 25.82 -8.68
C THR A 225 -16.66 26.66 -8.46
N MET A 226 -16.34 27.01 -7.19
CA MET A 226 -15.15 27.77 -6.82
C MET A 226 -13.92 26.88 -6.72
N HIS A 227 -14.00 25.77 -5.99
CA HIS A 227 -12.86 24.91 -5.67
C HIS A 227 -12.60 23.84 -6.74
N TYR A 228 -13.64 23.42 -7.48
CA TYR A 228 -13.53 22.38 -8.52
C TYR A 228 -14.14 22.83 -9.87
N PRO A 229 -13.74 23.99 -10.41
CA PRO A 229 -14.38 24.61 -11.58
C PRO A 229 -14.27 23.78 -12.87
N LYS A 230 -13.24 22.92 -12.96
CA LYS A 230 -12.99 22.04 -14.11
C LYS A 230 -13.67 20.67 -13.99
N SER A 231 -14.33 20.37 -12.87
CA SER A 231 -14.97 19.07 -12.67
C SER A 231 -16.20 18.88 -13.56
N LYS A 232 -16.52 17.62 -13.89
CA LYS A 232 -17.77 17.27 -14.61
C LYS A 232 -19.04 17.68 -13.85
N TYR A 233 -18.93 17.92 -12.53
CA TYR A 233 -20.02 18.34 -11.66
C TYR A 233 -20.21 19.86 -11.59
N ALA A 234 -19.27 20.66 -12.13
CA ALA A 234 -19.36 22.12 -12.09
C ALA A 234 -20.57 22.67 -12.85
N ALA A 235 -20.85 22.16 -14.06
CA ALA A 235 -22.02 22.58 -14.84
C ALA A 235 -23.35 22.16 -14.18
N PRO A 236 -23.53 20.89 -13.74
CA PRO A 236 -24.69 20.50 -12.93
C PRO A 236 -24.89 21.34 -11.67
N ALA A 237 -23.81 21.67 -10.94
CA ALA A 237 -23.87 22.51 -9.74
C ALA A 237 -24.37 23.92 -10.04
N LYS A 238 -23.89 24.56 -11.12
CA LYS A 238 -24.39 25.88 -11.57
C LYS A 238 -25.88 25.85 -11.88
N GLN A 239 -26.35 24.78 -12.54
CA GLN A 239 -27.78 24.62 -12.85
C GLN A 239 -28.61 24.40 -11.59
N ALA A 240 -28.13 23.61 -10.63
CA ALA A 240 -28.79 23.38 -9.36
C ALA A 240 -28.88 24.67 -8.54
N LEU A 241 -27.79 25.44 -8.48
CA LEU A 241 -27.72 26.75 -7.82
C LEU A 241 -28.75 27.74 -8.38
N ALA A 242 -28.84 27.84 -9.72
CA ALA A 242 -29.82 28.72 -10.38
C ALA A 242 -31.27 28.34 -10.04
N LYS A 243 -31.57 27.04 -9.87
CA LYS A 243 -32.91 26.57 -9.48
C LYS A 243 -33.26 26.89 -8.03
N LEU A 244 -32.27 26.91 -7.13
CA LEU A 244 -32.49 27.18 -5.72
C LEU A 244 -32.87 28.65 -5.45
N ASN A 245 -32.43 29.57 -6.32
CA ASN A 245 -32.66 31.02 -6.22
C ASN A 245 -32.36 31.56 -4.80
N GLN A 246 -31.22 31.14 -4.26
CA GLN A 246 -30.74 31.55 -2.94
C GLN A 246 -29.60 32.56 -3.07
N PRO A 247 -29.42 33.46 -2.09
CA PRO A 247 -28.23 34.28 -2.01
C PRO A 247 -27.00 33.38 -1.83
N VAL A 248 -25.93 33.71 -2.56
CA VAL A 248 -24.61 33.10 -2.41
C VAL A 248 -23.84 34.00 -1.46
N ASP A 249 -23.25 33.40 -0.44
CA ASP A 249 -22.38 34.14 0.47
C ASP A 249 -20.97 34.10 -0.11
N THR A 250 -20.35 35.26 -0.20
CA THR A 250 -19.00 35.41 -0.77
C THR A 250 -18.02 35.96 0.26
N GLU A 251 -18.47 36.28 1.48
CA GLU A 251 -17.59 36.82 2.52
C GLU A 251 -16.73 35.72 3.14
N ASP A 252 -17.31 34.53 3.36
CA ASP A 252 -16.62 33.34 3.89
C ASP A 252 -16.49 32.24 2.83
N ASP A 253 -15.53 31.31 3.01
CA ASP A 253 -15.38 30.14 2.14
C ASP A 253 -16.64 29.27 2.22
N PRO A 254 -17.41 29.11 1.13
CA PRO A 254 -18.68 28.38 1.16
C PRO A 254 -18.52 26.93 1.60
N LEU A 255 -17.36 26.30 1.37
CA LEU A 255 -17.10 24.95 1.84
C LEU A 255 -17.06 24.90 3.38
N ARG A 256 -16.41 25.88 4.01
CA ARG A 256 -16.31 25.95 5.48
C ARG A 256 -17.67 26.19 6.12
N MET A 257 -18.49 27.04 5.52
CA MET A 257 -19.84 27.33 6.02
C MET A 257 -20.71 26.06 6.06
N VAL A 258 -20.69 25.28 4.97
CA VAL A 258 -21.47 24.03 4.89
C VAL A 258 -20.98 23.00 5.91
N LEU A 259 -19.66 22.82 6.03
CA LEU A 259 -19.10 21.86 6.98
C LEU A 259 -19.39 22.23 8.44
N ALA A 260 -19.34 23.52 8.78
CA ALA A 260 -19.69 24.01 10.11
C ALA A 260 -21.14 23.68 10.49
N GLU A 261 -22.07 23.79 9.55
CA GLU A 261 -23.49 23.47 9.77
C GLU A 261 -23.73 21.97 9.96
N SER A 262 -22.98 21.12 9.26
CA SER A 262 -23.02 19.66 9.42
C SER A 262 -22.37 19.16 10.74
N GLY A 263 -21.90 20.07 11.59
CA GLY A 263 -21.35 19.77 12.92
C GLY A 263 -19.84 19.53 12.96
N PHE A 264 -19.13 19.83 11.86
CA PHE A 264 -17.67 19.70 11.78
C PHE A 264 -16.99 21.03 12.10
N ASN A 265 -16.02 21.02 13.03
CA ASN A 265 -15.26 22.22 13.38
C ASN A 265 -13.94 22.24 12.57
N PRO A 266 -13.80 23.11 11.55
CA PRO A 266 -12.60 23.15 10.72
C PRO A 266 -11.31 23.47 11.50
N ASP A 267 -11.41 24.03 12.71
CA ASP A 267 -10.25 24.33 13.55
C ASP A 267 -9.73 23.12 14.34
N GLN A 268 -10.50 22.03 14.43
CA GLN A 268 -10.07 20.75 15.01
C GLN A 268 -9.36 19.83 14.01
N SER A 269 -9.40 20.13 12.71
CA SER A 269 -8.54 19.46 11.73
C SER A 269 -7.07 19.68 12.13
N SER A 270 -6.29 18.60 12.17
CA SER A 270 -4.93 18.67 12.69
C SER A 270 -4.11 19.70 11.89
N ALA A 271 -3.15 20.38 12.52
CA ALA A 271 -2.31 21.35 11.81
C ALA A 271 -1.59 20.73 10.58
N PHE A 272 -1.36 19.41 10.60
CA PHE A 272 -0.89 18.63 9.48
C PHE A 272 -1.88 18.62 8.31
N ASP A 273 -3.17 18.39 8.57
CA ASP A 273 -4.23 18.42 7.55
C ASP A 273 -4.34 19.79 6.87
N ARG A 274 -4.16 20.90 7.60
CA ARG A 274 -4.27 22.25 7.01
C ARG A 274 -3.14 22.60 6.04
N GLN A 275 -1.90 22.24 6.38
CA GLN A 275 -0.74 22.51 5.53
C GLN A 275 -0.78 21.63 4.26
N VAL A 276 -1.24 20.41 4.45
CA VAL A 276 -1.50 19.43 3.40
C VAL A 276 -2.66 19.86 2.48
N VAL A 277 -3.81 20.26 3.02
CA VAL A 277 -4.97 20.74 2.24
C VAL A 277 -4.60 21.98 1.40
N LYS A 278 -3.82 22.91 1.95
CA LYS A 278 -3.37 24.11 1.20
C LYS A 278 -2.39 23.78 0.08
N ALA A 279 -1.42 22.90 0.32
CA ALA A 279 -0.50 22.41 -0.71
C ALA A 279 -1.22 21.56 -1.77
N ARG A 280 -2.25 20.81 -1.38
CA ARG A 280 -2.99 19.88 -2.24
C ARG A 280 -4.15 20.51 -3.01
N MET A 281 -4.76 21.61 -2.53
CA MET A 281 -5.66 22.43 -3.35
C MET A 281 -4.92 23.08 -4.52
N ALA A 282 -3.64 23.45 -4.33
CA ALA A 282 -2.78 23.89 -5.42
C ALA A 282 -2.49 22.77 -6.43
N SER A 283 -2.34 21.51 -5.99
CA SER A 283 -2.18 20.36 -6.90
C SER A 283 -3.49 19.92 -7.55
N ALA A 284 -4.64 20.01 -6.86
CA ALA A 284 -5.96 19.65 -7.39
C ALA A 284 -6.39 20.54 -8.58
N ALA A 285 -5.98 21.81 -8.60
CA ALA A 285 -6.15 22.70 -9.75
C ALA A 285 -5.42 22.21 -11.02
N ASN A 286 -4.35 21.43 -10.83
CA ASN A 286 -3.52 20.80 -11.88
C ASN A 286 -3.94 19.35 -12.21
N MET A 287 -4.72 18.68 -11.34
CA MET A 287 -5.17 17.29 -11.54
C MET A 287 -6.41 17.14 -12.44
N ALA A 288 -6.99 18.24 -12.89
CA ALA A 288 -8.18 18.24 -13.74
C ALA A 288 -7.93 17.85 -15.22
N GLU A 289 -6.74 17.36 -15.57
CA GLU A 289 -6.46 16.79 -16.89
C GLU A 289 -6.55 15.25 -16.88
N GLY A 290 -7.36 14.74 -17.81
CA GLY A 290 -7.68 13.35 -18.13
C GLY A 290 -6.82 12.19 -17.58
N ALA A 291 -7.53 11.23 -16.99
CA ALA A 291 -7.16 9.83 -16.75
C ALA A 291 -5.91 9.57 -15.86
N ALA A 292 -5.84 10.26 -14.72
CA ALA A 292 -4.92 9.89 -13.63
C ALA A 292 -5.30 8.55 -12.94
N TYR A 293 -6.42 7.93 -13.31
CA TYR A 293 -7.07 6.80 -12.64
C TYR A 293 -7.45 5.69 -13.62
N GLY A 294 -7.26 4.44 -13.20
CA GLY A 294 -7.72 3.25 -13.93
C GLY A 294 -9.25 3.08 -13.86
N SER A 295 -9.80 2.13 -14.61
CA SER A 295 -11.23 1.80 -14.59
C SER A 295 -11.71 1.21 -13.25
N ASP A 296 -10.77 0.78 -12.41
CA ASP A 296 -10.96 0.33 -11.03
C ASP A 296 -11.09 1.49 -10.02
N GLY A 297 -10.87 2.74 -10.47
CA GLY A 297 -10.88 3.91 -9.61
C GLY A 297 -9.70 3.91 -8.62
N LEU A 298 -8.59 3.29 -8.99
CA LEU A 298 -7.29 3.44 -8.33
C LEU A 298 -6.41 4.36 -9.17
N PRO A 299 -5.44 5.09 -8.58
CA PRO A 299 -4.49 5.87 -9.36
C PRO A 299 -3.88 4.95 -10.40
N ASN A 300 -3.76 5.41 -11.63
CA ASN A 300 -3.17 4.64 -12.70
C ASN A 300 -1.66 4.56 -12.44
N LEU A 301 -1.28 3.64 -11.55
CA LEU A 301 0.11 3.34 -11.24
C LEU A 301 0.79 2.90 -12.55
N ASN A 302 0.00 2.26 -13.44
CA ASN A 302 0.33 1.76 -14.76
C ASN A 302 0.18 2.86 -15.83
N ARG A 303 0.94 3.95 -15.74
CA ARG A 303 1.36 4.61 -16.98
C ARG A 303 2.35 3.70 -17.71
N ALA A 304 1.86 2.55 -18.16
CA ALA A 304 2.57 1.50 -18.88
C ALA A 304 2.93 2.05 -20.27
N ALA A 305 4.22 2.15 -20.60
CA ALA A 305 5.05 1.04 -21.09
C ALA A 305 4.70 0.56 -22.51
N SER A 306 3.72 1.16 -23.18
CA SER A 306 3.56 0.97 -24.63
C SER A 306 3.05 2.23 -25.31
N ALA A 307 3.93 3.22 -25.38
CA ALA A 307 3.97 4.17 -26.47
C ALA A 307 5.34 4.82 -26.44
N THR A 308 5.98 4.94 -27.59
CA THR A 308 7.01 5.95 -27.83
C THR A 308 6.37 7.31 -27.53
N HIS A 309 6.39 7.73 -26.28
CA HIS A 309 5.83 8.99 -25.82
C HIS A 309 6.94 9.71 -25.08
N VAL A 310 7.47 10.71 -25.77
CA VAL A 310 8.19 11.82 -25.16
C VAL A 310 7.24 12.43 -24.13
N GLN A 311 7.51 12.23 -22.84
CA GLN A 311 6.85 13.02 -21.80
C GLN A 311 7.41 14.44 -21.87
N ILE A 312 6.60 15.37 -22.36
CA ILE A 312 6.86 16.80 -22.24
C ILE A 312 6.09 17.28 -21.02
N ALA A 313 6.77 17.49 -19.89
CA ALA A 313 6.23 18.34 -18.83
C ALA A 313 6.26 19.79 -19.35
N SER A 314 5.13 20.50 -19.30
CA SER A 314 4.96 21.80 -19.93
C SER A 314 5.37 22.98 -19.04
N ALA A 315 5.82 24.04 -19.71
CA ALA A 315 5.98 25.43 -19.26
C ALA A 315 6.96 25.74 -18.11
N GLY A 316 8.27 25.62 -18.38
CA GLY A 316 9.33 26.30 -17.60
C GLY A 316 10.69 25.59 -17.61
N TYR A 317 10.70 24.28 -17.82
CA TYR A 317 11.89 23.45 -17.75
C TYR A 317 12.68 23.44 -19.07
N GLY A 318 14.00 23.70 -18.98
CA GLY A 318 14.93 23.55 -20.12
C GLY A 318 15.87 24.74 -20.41
N LYS A 319 15.85 25.83 -19.63
CA LYS A 319 16.76 26.96 -19.86
C LYS A 319 18.06 26.91 -19.06
N THR A 320 18.06 26.31 -17.87
CA THR A 320 19.24 26.24 -17.00
C THR A 320 19.92 24.88 -17.15
N PRO A 321 21.25 24.83 -17.34
CA PRO A 321 21.99 23.57 -17.38
C PRO A 321 21.87 22.84 -16.05
N VAL A 322 21.60 21.54 -16.11
CA VAL A 322 21.48 20.65 -14.96
C VAL A 322 22.74 19.80 -14.84
N THR A 323 23.18 19.52 -13.63
CA THR A 323 24.28 18.59 -13.37
C THR A 323 23.74 17.33 -12.72
N LEU A 324 24.02 16.17 -13.31
CA LEU A 324 23.83 14.87 -12.67
C LEU A 324 24.94 14.68 -11.63
N ARG A 325 24.58 14.80 -10.36
CA ARG A 325 25.53 14.81 -9.24
C ARG A 325 25.95 13.41 -8.84
N THR A 326 24.98 12.55 -8.58
CA THR A 326 25.18 11.17 -8.13
C THR A 326 24.11 10.26 -8.68
N ILE A 327 24.47 8.99 -8.87
CA ILE A 327 23.53 7.88 -9.09
C ILE A 327 23.67 6.99 -7.86
N ARG A 328 22.56 6.72 -7.18
CA ARG A 328 22.54 5.89 -5.98
C ARG A 328 21.55 4.75 -6.16
N LEU A 329 21.92 3.55 -5.72
CA LEU A 329 20.98 2.45 -5.58
C LEU A 329 20.28 2.55 -4.23
N SER A 330 19.01 2.14 -4.19
CA SER A 330 18.28 1.93 -2.94
C SER A 330 19.07 0.99 -2.01
N SER A 331 18.98 1.21 -0.70
CA SER A 331 19.66 0.36 0.29
C SER A 331 18.97 -0.98 0.53
N ALA A 332 17.82 -1.20 -0.11
CA ALA A 332 17.11 -2.47 -0.07
C ALA A 332 17.99 -3.60 -0.65
N ASP A 333 17.90 -4.79 -0.07
CA ASP A 333 18.55 -5.99 -0.56
C ASP A 333 17.47 -7.02 -0.95
N PRO A 334 17.22 -7.25 -2.25
CA PRO A 334 17.86 -6.62 -3.40
C PRO A 334 17.37 -5.17 -3.65
N PRO A 335 18.21 -4.30 -4.22
CA PRO A 335 17.83 -2.93 -4.52
C PRO A 335 16.76 -2.94 -5.62
N LEU A 336 15.66 -2.23 -5.37
CA LEU A 336 14.55 -2.09 -6.31
C LEU A 336 14.45 -0.70 -6.90
N SER A 337 15.44 0.18 -6.65
CA SER A 337 15.38 1.55 -7.16
C SER A 337 16.75 2.14 -7.44
N VAL A 338 16.79 3.02 -8.44
CA VAL A 338 17.91 3.87 -8.82
C VAL A 338 17.49 5.33 -8.63
N ILE A 339 18.32 6.12 -7.97
CA ILE A 339 18.08 7.53 -7.68
C ILE A 339 19.14 8.35 -8.40
N PHE A 340 18.71 9.27 -9.26
CA PHE A 340 19.56 10.27 -9.89
C PHE A 340 19.42 11.58 -9.11
N ASP A 341 20.49 12.04 -8.46
CA ASP A 341 20.49 13.36 -7.82
C ASP A 341 20.92 14.42 -8.81
N LEU A 342 20.11 15.46 -8.93
CA LEU A 342 20.26 16.50 -9.94
C LEU A 342 20.46 17.86 -9.25
N SER A 343 21.14 18.79 -9.94
CA SER A 343 21.26 20.17 -9.46
C SER A 343 19.98 21.00 -9.61
N GLY A 344 19.01 20.48 -10.36
CA GLY A 344 17.73 21.11 -10.67
C GLY A 344 16.86 20.14 -11.48
N PRO A 345 15.56 20.43 -11.64
CA PRO A 345 14.67 19.46 -12.27
C PRO A 345 14.92 19.38 -13.77
N VAL A 346 14.71 18.18 -14.33
CA VAL A 346 15.23 17.80 -15.64
C VAL A 346 14.12 17.26 -16.54
N MET A 347 14.23 17.57 -17.83
CA MET A 347 13.41 16.92 -18.87
C MET A 347 14.09 15.63 -19.29
N TYR A 348 13.36 14.54 -19.48
CA TYR A 348 13.95 13.27 -19.90
C TYR A 348 13.07 12.53 -20.92
N SER A 349 13.70 11.70 -21.76
CA SER A 349 13.00 10.65 -22.51
C SER A 349 13.48 9.28 -22.06
N LYS A 350 12.64 8.26 -22.23
CA LYS A 350 12.94 6.88 -21.82
C LYS A 350 12.68 5.90 -22.94
N GLU A 351 13.49 4.86 -23.02
CA GLU A 351 13.33 3.72 -23.91
C GLU A 351 13.58 2.44 -23.11
N PHE A 352 12.75 1.43 -23.30
CA PHE A 352 12.88 0.15 -22.61
C PHE A 352 12.92 -0.98 -23.63
N GLN A 353 13.93 -1.84 -23.51
CA GLN A 353 14.13 -2.99 -24.37
C GLN A 353 14.25 -4.25 -23.49
N ALA A 354 13.28 -5.15 -23.62
CA ALA A 354 13.33 -6.45 -22.98
C ALA A 354 14.12 -7.43 -23.86
N SER A 355 15.04 -8.20 -23.25
CA SER A 355 15.80 -9.23 -23.95
C SER A 355 15.84 -10.51 -23.14
N SER A 356 16.08 -11.65 -23.79
CA SER A 356 16.07 -12.98 -23.15
C SER A 356 17.05 -13.10 -21.99
N ASN A 357 18.08 -12.26 -21.96
CA ASN A 357 19.15 -12.33 -20.97
C ASN A 357 19.17 -11.15 -20.00
N SER A 358 18.65 -9.97 -20.35
CA SER A 358 18.65 -8.76 -19.52
C SER A 358 17.69 -7.72 -20.07
N ASP A 359 17.08 -6.94 -19.19
CA ASP A 359 16.27 -5.81 -19.60
C ASP A 359 17.11 -4.54 -19.55
N THR A 360 16.91 -3.63 -20.51
CA THR A 360 17.67 -2.40 -20.62
C THR A 360 16.72 -1.21 -20.63
N LEU A 361 16.91 -0.29 -19.67
CA LEU A 361 16.23 0.99 -19.59
C LEU A 361 17.21 2.12 -19.94
N THR A 362 16.98 2.80 -21.05
CA THR A 362 17.72 3.98 -21.47
C THR A 362 16.95 5.24 -21.10
N ILE A 363 17.60 6.18 -20.42
CA ILE A 363 17.06 7.46 -19.99
C ILE A 363 17.93 8.57 -20.56
N MET A 364 17.36 9.40 -21.42
CA MET A 364 18.04 10.56 -22.00
C MET A 364 17.67 11.82 -21.22
N LEU A 365 18.58 12.30 -20.38
CA LEU A 365 18.43 13.53 -19.60
C LEU A 365 18.79 14.76 -20.45
N LYS A 366 17.83 15.65 -20.67
CA LYS A 366 18.01 16.84 -21.52
C LYS A 366 18.75 17.95 -20.80
N ASN A 367 19.60 18.67 -21.53
CA ASN A 367 20.39 19.81 -21.01
C ASN A 367 21.11 19.50 -19.69
N THR A 368 21.63 18.28 -19.59
CA THR A 368 22.24 17.73 -18.37
C THR A 368 23.66 17.30 -18.67
N SER A 369 24.61 17.70 -17.83
CA SER A 369 25.98 17.22 -17.86
C SER A 369 26.30 16.29 -16.68
N PRO A 370 27.10 15.22 -16.87
CA PRO A 370 27.54 14.39 -15.76
C PRO A 370 28.55 15.16 -14.90
N GLY A 371 28.41 15.07 -13.57
CA GLY A 371 29.32 15.69 -12.62
C GLY A 371 30.72 15.06 -12.69
N THR A 372 31.75 15.84 -12.34
CA THR A 372 33.18 15.45 -12.38
C THR A 372 33.56 14.25 -11.51
N HIS A 373 32.69 13.81 -10.59
CA HIS A 373 32.93 12.71 -9.66
C HIS A 373 31.88 11.58 -9.76
N LEU A 374 31.09 11.56 -10.84
CA LEU A 374 30.00 10.59 -11.01
C LEU A 374 30.49 9.13 -10.96
N ASP A 375 31.67 8.87 -11.53
CA ASP A 375 32.28 7.55 -11.62
C ASP A 375 32.67 6.95 -10.24
N GLN A 376 32.77 7.77 -9.20
CA GLN A 376 33.21 7.36 -7.86
C GLN A 376 32.05 6.82 -6.99
N HIS A 377 30.80 6.95 -7.45
CA HIS A 377 29.59 6.59 -6.70
C HIS A 377 28.78 5.43 -7.31
N LEU A 378 29.32 4.77 -8.33
CA LEU A 378 28.74 3.58 -8.97
C LEU A 378 29.13 2.31 -8.19
N VAL A 379 28.56 2.11 -7.00
CA VAL A 379 28.72 0.85 -6.25
C VAL A 379 27.50 -0.02 -6.53
N PHE A 380 27.71 -1.10 -7.30
CA PHE A 380 26.65 -2.01 -7.75
C PHE A 380 26.60 -3.29 -6.93
N ASP A 381 25.42 -3.62 -6.41
CA ASP A 381 25.08 -4.98 -5.98
C ASP A 381 24.35 -5.70 -7.12
N LYS A 382 24.69 -6.97 -7.35
CA LYS A 382 24.43 -7.73 -8.60
C LYS A 382 23.13 -8.52 -8.62
N SER A 383 22.21 -8.29 -7.68
CA SER A 383 21.00 -9.11 -7.55
C SER A 383 19.94 -8.81 -8.61
N ILE A 384 19.64 -7.54 -8.89
CA ILE A 384 18.72 -7.11 -9.98
C ILE A 384 19.43 -6.20 -10.99
N PHE A 385 20.34 -5.32 -10.54
CA PHE A 385 21.08 -4.43 -11.43
C PHE A 385 22.35 -5.10 -11.92
N ARG A 386 22.53 -5.10 -13.25
CA ARG A 386 23.74 -5.62 -13.88
C ARG A 386 24.79 -4.54 -14.05
N ASP A 387 24.37 -3.38 -14.54
CA ASP A 387 25.25 -2.26 -14.86
C ASP A 387 24.45 -0.97 -15.03
N VAL A 388 25.07 0.18 -14.77
CA VAL A 388 24.54 1.50 -15.16
C VAL A 388 25.65 2.26 -15.89
N GLN A 389 25.40 2.61 -17.14
CA GLN A 389 26.32 3.35 -17.99
C GLN A 389 25.83 4.77 -18.16
N VAL A 390 26.75 5.73 -18.12
CA VAL A 390 26.45 7.15 -18.35
C VAL A 390 27.29 7.63 -19.52
N SER A 391 26.64 8.15 -20.56
CA SER A 391 27.28 8.63 -21.78
C SER A 391 26.81 10.06 -22.09
N PRO A 392 27.70 11.07 -22.12
CA PRO A 392 27.34 12.41 -22.54
C PRO A 392 27.03 12.46 -24.04
N GLN A 393 25.87 12.99 -24.41
CA GLN A 393 25.37 13.12 -25.79
C GLN A 393 25.16 14.61 -26.12
N GLY A 394 26.25 15.33 -26.42
CA GLY A 394 26.21 16.77 -26.65
C GLY A 394 25.87 17.54 -25.37
N ASN A 395 24.73 18.23 -25.34
CA ASN A 395 24.22 18.92 -24.14
C ASN A 395 23.34 18.01 -23.26
N ASP A 396 23.06 16.80 -23.70
CA ASP A 396 22.24 15.83 -22.99
C ASP A 396 23.14 14.76 -22.36
N THR A 397 22.61 14.02 -21.39
CA THR A 397 23.27 12.85 -20.80
C THR A 397 22.38 11.63 -20.98
N GLU A 398 22.90 10.62 -21.64
CA GLU A 398 22.27 9.31 -21.75
C GLU A 398 22.69 8.45 -20.55
N VAL A 399 21.72 7.83 -19.90
CA VAL A 399 21.93 6.86 -18.82
C VAL A 399 21.28 5.56 -19.22
N THR A 400 22.05 4.48 -19.25
CA THR A 400 21.57 3.13 -19.57
C THR A 400 21.64 2.26 -18.33
N VAL A 401 20.49 1.80 -17.84
CA VAL A 401 20.36 0.90 -16.69
C VAL A 401 20.05 -0.50 -17.20
N ASN A 402 20.98 -1.44 -17.00
CA ASN A 402 20.81 -2.84 -17.33
C ASN A 402 20.37 -3.61 -16.08
N THR A 403 19.28 -4.37 -16.20
CA THR A 403 18.71 -5.19 -15.12
C THR A 403 18.59 -6.66 -15.52
N THR A 404 18.34 -7.53 -14.55
CA THR A 404 17.69 -8.82 -14.79
C THR A 404 16.29 -8.60 -15.37
N ALA A 405 15.59 -9.67 -15.74
CA ALA A 405 14.19 -9.57 -16.13
C ALA A 405 13.40 -8.81 -15.04
N ILE A 406 12.57 -7.85 -15.46
CA ILE A 406 11.67 -7.08 -14.61
C ILE A 406 10.25 -7.16 -15.17
N SER A 407 9.24 -7.25 -14.30
CA SER A 407 7.84 -7.14 -14.74
C SER A 407 7.48 -5.70 -15.09
N ARG A 408 8.10 -4.73 -14.39
CA ARG A 408 7.74 -3.32 -14.50
C ARG A 408 8.82 -2.39 -13.98
N PHE A 409 8.78 -1.15 -14.45
CA PHE A 409 9.50 -0.03 -13.85
C PHE A 409 8.65 1.25 -13.83
N ALA A 410 8.99 2.20 -12.96
CA ALA A 410 8.40 3.54 -12.93
C ALA A 410 9.50 4.59 -12.77
N ILE A 411 9.31 5.77 -13.36
CA ILE A 411 10.20 6.93 -13.24
C ILE A 411 9.39 8.07 -12.61
N VAL A 412 9.90 8.61 -11.51
CA VAL A 412 9.26 9.65 -10.70
C VAL A 412 10.23 10.82 -10.57
N PRO A 413 9.99 11.96 -11.24
CA PRO A 413 10.74 13.19 -11.00
C PRO A 413 10.31 13.80 -9.67
N LEU A 414 11.29 14.22 -8.86
CA LEU A 414 11.11 14.94 -7.59
C LEU A 414 11.68 16.34 -7.76
N GLU A 415 10.96 17.37 -7.33
CA GLU A 415 11.35 18.77 -7.53
C GLU A 415 12.25 19.30 -6.40
N GLU A 416 12.00 18.92 -5.15
CA GLU A 416 12.71 19.42 -3.97
C GLU A 416 13.04 18.28 -2.99
N PRO A 417 14.31 17.85 -2.89
CA PRO A 417 15.42 18.15 -3.79
C PRO A 417 15.25 17.53 -5.17
N ALA A 418 15.82 18.17 -6.20
CA ALA A 418 15.72 17.70 -7.58
C ALA A 418 16.32 16.29 -7.74
N ARG A 419 15.46 15.29 -7.98
CA ARG A 419 15.86 13.90 -8.17
C ARG A 419 15.03 13.26 -9.28
N LEU A 420 15.57 12.21 -9.88
CA LEU A 420 14.81 11.27 -10.70
C LEU A 420 14.89 9.91 -10.02
N LEU A 421 13.77 9.42 -9.48
CA LEU A 421 13.68 8.10 -8.87
C LEU A 421 13.17 7.10 -9.91
N VAL A 422 13.86 5.98 -10.05
CA VAL A 422 13.46 4.88 -10.93
C VAL A 422 13.28 3.64 -10.10
N THR A 423 12.05 3.13 -10.01
CA THR A 423 11.71 1.91 -9.25
C THR A 423 11.51 0.74 -10.20
N PHE A 424 11.90 -0.47 -9.79
CA PHE A 424 11.83 -1.70 -10.57
C PHE A 424 11.04 -2.76 -9.80
N THR A 425 10.25 -3.56 -10.52
CA THR A 425 9.47 -4.68 -9.97
C THR A 425 10.00 -5.98 -10.58
N PRO A 426 10.37 -6.99 -9.78
CA PRO A 426 10.78 -8.31 -10.28
C PRO A 426 9.62 -9.02 -11.00
N PRO A 427 9.90 -10.00 -11.87
CA PRO A 427 8.89 -10.86 -12.48
C PRO A 427 8.19 -11.72 -11.42
N ASP A 428 6.89 -11.97 -11.61
CA ASP A 428 6.14 -12.93 -10.82
C ASP A 428 6.68 -14.33 -11.14
N ASN A 429 7.13 -15.08 -10.13
CA ASN A 429 7.59 -16.47 -10.31
C ASN A 429 6.37 -17.40 -10.52
N ASP A 430 5.78 -17.40 -11.71
CA ASP A 430 4.89 -18.48 -12.14
C ASP A 430 5.76 -19.66 -12.62
N SER A 431 6.22 -20.47 -11.66
CA SER A 431 6.70 -21.82 -11.96
C SER A 431 5.56 -22.82 -11.75
N SER A 432 4.61 -22.88 -12.69
CA SER A 432 3.92 -24.12 -12.99
C SER A 432 4.13 -24.43 -14.46
N THR A 433 5.15 -25.25 -14.70
CA THR A 433 5.37 -25.94 -15.97
C THR A 433 4.07 -26.53 -16.48
N THR A 434 3.77 -26.20 -17.72
CA THR A 434 2.84 -26.89 -18.60
C THR A 434 3.20 -28.38 -18.65
N THR A 435 2.52 -29.20 -17.84
CA THR A 435 2.30 -30.61 -18.15
C THR A 435 0.88 -30.74 -18.68
N SER A 436 0.80 -31.11 -19.95
CA SER A 436 -0.40 -31.59 -20.61
C SER A 436 -1.13 -32.60 -19.72
N ASP A 437 -2.40 -32.35 -19.42
CA ASP A 437 -3.39 -33.42 -19.24
C ASP A 437 -4.81 -32.87 -19.39
N MET A 438 -5.67 -33.78 -19.84
CA MET A 438 -6.97 -33.60 -20.49
C MET A 438 -7.96 -32.63 -19.83
N GLU A 439 -8.64 -31.91 -20.71
CA GLU A 439 -9.85 -31.11 -20.49
C GLU A 439 -10.92 -31.89 -19.70
N THR A 440 -11.32 -31.36 -18.55
CA THR A 440 -12.60 -31.72 -17.89
C THR A 440 -13.44 -30.46 -17.73
N PRO A 441 -14.73 -30.50 -18.11
CA PRO A 441 -15.59 -29.31 -18.07
C PRO A 441 -16.02 -28.99 -16.62
N PRO A 442 -16.40 -27.74 -16.34
CA PRO A 442 -16.71 -27.27 -14.99
C PRO A 442 -17.97 -27.91 -14.40
N PRO A 443 -18.06 -28.06 -13.06
CA PRO A 443 -19.21 -28.67 -12.39
C PRO A 443 -20.47 -27.80 -12.51
N GLN A 444 -21.59 -28.44 -12.85
CA GLN A 444 -22.93 -27.84 -12.88
C GLN A 444 -23.48 -27.64 -11.45
N MET A 445 -24.19 -26.53 -11.25
CA MET A 445 -24.94 -26.23 -10.02
C MET A 445 -26.06 -27.26 -9.76
N PRO A 446 -26.37 -27.60 -8.50
CA PRO A 446 -27.46 -28.51 -8.19
C PRO A 446 -28.84 -27.87 -8.45
N GLU A 447 -29.66 -28.55 -9.26
CA GLU A 447 -31.07 -28.24 -9.52
C GLU A 447 -31.96 -28.46 -8.28
N ALA A 448 -32.95 -27.59 -8.12
CA ALA A 448 -34.02 -27.71 -7.13
C ALA A 448 -35.01 -28.83 -7.51
N PRO A 449 -35.53 -29.61 -6.54
CA PRO A 449 -36.54 -30.64 -6.84
C PRO A 449 -37.93 -30.01 -7.07
N PRO A 450 -38.73 -30.55 -8.01
CA PRO A 450 -40.05 -30.03 -8.31
C PRO A 450 -41.14 -30.53 -7.34
N ASP A 451 -42.13 -29.66 -7.20
CA ASP A 451 -43.40 -29.82 -6.50
C ASP A 451 -44.31 -30.86 -7.20
N ALA A 452 -44.89 -31.78 -6.42
CA ALA A 452 -45.93 -32.70 -6.90
C ALA A 452 -46.85 -33.15 -5.76
N GLY A 453 -48.01 -32.49 -5.67
CA GLY A 453 -49.29 -33.17 -5.82
C GLY A 453 -49.79 -34.10 -4.70
N VAL A 454 -50.68 -33.55 -3.89
CA VAL A 454 -51.83 -34.16 -3.17
C VAL A 454 -52.26 -35.56 -3.66
N THR A 455 -52.40 -36.53 -2.74
CA THR A 455 -53.62 -37.38 -2.59
C THR A 455 -53.64 -38.20 -1.28
N ASN A 456 -54.71 -38.00 -0.51
CA ASN A 456 -55.50 -38.87 0.38
C ASN A 456 -54.90 -40.06 1.19
N SER A 457 -55.13 -39.97 2.51
CA SER A 457 -55.31 -41.00 3.57
C SER A 457 -56.21 -42.20 3.14
N PRO A 458 -56.35 -43.33 3.89
CA PRO A 458 -56.20 -43.47 5.36
C PRO A 458 -55.69 -44.82 5.94
N ASP A 459 -55.57 -44.81 7.28
CA ASP A 459 -56.09 -45.82 8.23
C ASP A 459 -55.10 -46.77 8.96
N THR A 460 -55.46 -46.99 10.23
CA THR A 460 -54.96 -47.92 11.26
C THR A 460 -53.58 -47.58 11.85
N GLY A 461 -53.39 -47.48 13.17
CA GLY A 461 -54.19 -47.87 14.32
C GLY A 461 -53.24 -48.22 15.47
N ASP A 462 -53.56 -47.75 16.69
CA ASP A 462 -53.12 -48.28 18.00
C ASP A 462 -51.62 -48.22 18.40
N ASP A 463 -51.24 -47.97 19.65
CA ASP A 463 -51.97 -47.75 20.90
C ASP A 463 -50.97 -47.27 21.97
N SER A 464 -51.48 -46.83 23.13
CA SER A 464 -50.80 -46.71 24.45
C SER A 464 -50.13 -45.38 24.84
N ALA A 465 -50.88 -44.60 25.63
CA ALA A 465 -50.38 -43.59 26.57
C ALA A 465 -50.26 -44.20 28.02
N PRO A 466 -50.07 -43.42 29.11
CA PRO A 466 -48.90 -43.39 30.00
C PRO A 466 -49.27 -43.89 31.45
N PRO A 467 -48.57 -43.57 32.59
CA PRO A 467 -48.63 -42.20 33.19
C PRO A 467 -47.50 -41.75 34.18
N ALA A 468 -47.52 -40.43 34.45
CA ALA A 468 -47.41 -39.70 35.74
C ALA A 468 -46.12 -39.65 36.60
N ALA A 469 -45.65 -38.40 36.86
CA ALA A 469 -45.74 -37.64 38.14
C ALA A 469 -44.65 -36.54 38.19
N ALA A 470 -45.00 -35.25 38.13
CA ALA A 470 -45.18 -34.28 39.25
C ALA A 470 -43.86 -33.89 39.95
N ALA A 471 -43.53 -32.64 40.33
CA ALA A 471 -44.13 -31.31 40.29
C ALA A 471 -43.05 -30.28 40.72
N GLY A 472 -43.26 -28.97 40.49
CA GLY A 472 -42.54 -27.90 41.20
C GLY A 472 -42.38 -26.61 40.39
N ALA A 473 -43.21 -25.61 40.69
CA ALA A 473 -43.33 -24.31 40.05
C ALA A 473 -42.33 -23.26 40.58
N ASP A 474 -41.97 -22.26 39.76
CA ASP A 474 -41.95 -20.85 40.18
C ASP A 474 -42.00 -19.90 38.97
N GLU A 475 -42.71 -18.78 39.13
CA GLU A 475 -43.04 -17.77 38.12
C GLU A 475 -41.91 -16.72 37.96
N GLY A 476 -41.69 -16.19 36.74
CA GLY A 476 -40.86 -15.00 36.56
C GLY A 476 -40.53 -14.63 35.10
N ALA A 477 -41.24 -13.62 34.59
CA ALA A 477 -41.01 -12.70 33.45
C ALA A 477 -39.97 -13.00 32.33
N PRO A 478 -40.31 -12.71 31.04
CA PRO A 478 -39.43 -12.98 29.91
C PRO A 478 -38.21 -12.06 29.82
N GLN A 479 -37.03 -12.67 29.69
CA GLN A 479 -35.75 -12.00 29.43
C GLN A 479 -35.68 -11.46 27.99
N LEU A 480 -35.35 -10.17 27.86
CA LEU A 480 -34.94 -9.53 26.61
C LEU A 480 -33.45 -9.82 26.33
N PRO A 481 -33.03 -9.94 25.05
CA PRO A 481 -31.64 -10.21 24.68
C PRO A 481 -30.71 -9.00 24.95
N PRO A 482 -29.46 -9.22 25.39
CA PRO A 482 -28.51 -8.13 25.70
C PRO A 482 -27.84 -7.60 24.41
N GLY A 483 -27.73 -6.27 24.27
CA GLY A 483 -26.89 -5.67 23.22
C GLY A 483 -27.08 -4.20 22.82
N SER A 484 -27.91 -3.40 23.49
CA SER A 484 -28.03 -1.96 23.17
C SER A 484 -27.13 -1.10 24.09
N PRO A 485 -26.33 -0.15 23.55
CA PRO A 485 -25.45 0.70 24.34
C PRO A 485 -26.23 1.80 25.11
N PRO A 486 -25.75 2.23 26.29
CA PRO A 486 -26.45 3.22 27.12
C PRO A 486 -26.31 4.66 26.58
N PRO A 487 -27.23 5.57 26.95
CA PRO A 487 -27.22 6.96 26.50
C PRO A 487 -26.11 7.76 27.20
N VAL A 488 -25.53 8.68 26.43
CA VAL A 488 -24.50 9.65 26.83
C VAL A 488 -25.10 10.70 27.77
N LEU A 489 -24.38 11.02 28.85
CA LEU A 489 -24.47 12.29 29.56
C LEU A 489 -23.17 13.07 29.36
#